data_AF-A0A166NAF1-F1
#
_entry.id   AF-A0A166NAF1-F1
#
_cell.length_a   1.000
_cell.length_b   1.000
_cell.length_c   1.000
_cell.angle_alpha   90.00
_cell.angle_beta   90.00
_cell.angle_gamma   90.00
#
_symmetry.space_group_name_H-M   'P 1'
#
loop_
_entity.id
_entity.type
_entity.pdbx_description
1 polymer ?
#
loop_
_entity_poly.entity_id
_entity_poly.type
_entity_poly.pdbx_seq_one_letter_code
_entity_poly.pdbx_strand_id
1 'polypeptide(L)'
;MSKFAPHRRGTNAPRATSSTVCQKCLGTGHFTYECKGSRPYISRPSRTEQLEKPKLAEKMREKLAIAGPGPAPGSSSAAAKGTADKILEHKEKEREREKKRTRRCVFIYMGCAFTRRTWN
;
A
#
# COMPACT_ATOMS: atom_id res chain seq x y z
N MET A 1 10.55 -23.03 -25.25
CA MET A 1 11.28 -21.77 -25.58
C MET A 1 10.25 -20.71 -25.95
N SER A 2 10.05 -19.67 -25.13
CA SER A 2 8.86 -18.79 -25.21
C SER A 2 8.95 -17.74 -26.33
N LYS A 3 7.84 -17.57 -27.05
CA LYS A 3 7.65 -16.67 -28.21
C LYS A 3 7.59 -15.17 -27.86
N PHE A 4 7.70 -14.82 -26.58
CA PHE A 4 7.58 -13.46 -26.06
C PHE A 4 8.91 -12.79 -25.71
N ALA A 5 10.04 -13.51 -25.79
CA ALA A 5 11.35 -12.91 -25.55
C ALA A 5 11.88 -12.27 -26.85
N PRO A 6 12.07 -10.94 -26.92
CA PRO A 6 12.58 -10.30 -28.13
C PRO A 6 14.02 -10.79 -28.42
N HIS A 7 14.21 -11.39 -29.59
CA HIS A 7 15.54 -11.71 -30.13
C HIS A 7 16.24 -10.40 -30.51
N ARG A 8 17.00 -9.81 -29.59
CA ARG A 8 17.85 -8.67 -29.91
C ARG A 8 18.98 -9.15 -30.82
N ARG A 9 18.97 -8.71 -32.08
CA ARG A 9 20.10 -8.84 -33.00
C ARG A 9 21.30 -8.11 -32.38
N GLY A 10 22.34 -8.88 -32.09
CA GLY A 10 23.52 -8.43 -31.36
C GLY A 10 24.26 -7.34 -32.09
N THR A 11 24.30 -6.15 -31.50
CA THR A 11 25.43 -5.24 -31.67
C THR A 11 26.55 -5.82 -30.81
N ASN A 12 27.53 -6.47 -31.46
CA ASN A 12 28.52 -7.32 -30.78
C ASN A 12 29.50 -6.59 -29.85
N ALA A 13 29.39 -5.26 -29.71
CA ALA A 13 30.11 -4.47 -28.71
C ALA A 13 29.37 -3.14 -28.47
N PRO A 14 28.42 -3.06 -27.51
CA PRO A 14 27.89 -1.75 -27.12
C PRO A 14 29.05 -0.94 -26.54
N ARG A 15 29.31 0.26 -27.08
CA ARG A 15 30.20 1.24 -26.45
C ARG A 15 29.44 1.91 -25.30
N ALA A 16 30.10 2.13 -24.17
CA ALA A 16 29.45 2.76 -23.02
C ALA A 16 29.07 4.19 -23.39
N THR A 17 27.79 4.53 -23.22
CA THR A 17 27.32 5.90 -23.30
C THR A 17 27.67 6.65 -22.01
N SER A 18 27.70 7.98 -22.05
CA SER A 18 27.83 8.82 -20.84
C SER A 18 26.72 8.57 -19.80
N SER A 19 25.59 7.99 -20.20
CA SER A 19 24.48 7.59 -19.33
C SER A 19 24.60 6.16 -18.77
N THR A 20 25.57 5.38 -19.22
CA THR A 20 25.78 4.00 -18.73
C THR A 20 26.35 4.04 -17.32
N VAL A 21 25.61 3.49 -16.34
CA VAL A 21 26.02 3.44 -14.92
C VAL A 21 26.64 2.10 -14.59
N CYS A 22 27.84 2.12 -13.99
CA CYS A 22 28.51 0.93 -13.52
C CYS A 22 27.98 0.49 -12.15
N GLN A 23 27.52 -0.76 -12.03
CA GLN A 23 27.01 -1.32 -10.76
C GLN A 23 28.10 -1.55 -9.68
N LYS A 24 29.38 -1.57 -10.07
CA LYS A 24 30.50 -1.77 -9.11
C LYS A 24 30.87 -0.48 -8.40
N CYS A 25 31.16 0.57 -9.15
CA CYS A 25 31.64 1.84 -8.61
C CYS A 25 30.56 2.94 -8.54
N LEU A 26 29.37 2.69 -9.12
CA LEU A 26 28.24 3.63 -9.21
C LEU A 26 28.54 4.91 -10.01
N GLY A 27 29.68 4.97 -10.70
CA GLY A 27 30.01 6.02 -11.66
C GLY A 27 29.42 5.77 -13.05
N THR A 28 29.43 6.81 -13.89
CA THR A 28 28.96 6.75 -15.28
C THR A 28 30.12 6.56 -16.28
N GLY A 29 29.79 6.17 -17.51
CA GLY A 29 30.71 6.19 -18.65
C GLY A 29 31.47 4.90 -18.94
N HIS A 30 31.18 3.81 -18.23
CA HIS A 30 31.79 2.49 -18.50
C HIS A 30 30.88 1.34 -18.05
N PHE A 31 31.11 0.16 -18.61
CA PHE A 31 30.44 -1.06 -18.17
C PHE A 31 31.14 -1.68 -16.94
N THR A 32 30.42 -2.55 -16.24
CA THR A 32 30.92 -3.23 -15.04
C THR A 32 32.18 -4.07 -15.28
N TYR A 33 32.39 -4.57 -16.49
CA TYR A 33 33.55 -5.38 -16.85
C TYR A 33 34.82 -4.54 -17.11
N GLU A 34 34.70 -3.26 -17.46
CA GLU A 34 35.83 -2.32 -17.66
C GLU A 34 36.20 -1.55 -16.38
N CYS A 35 35.38 -1.67 -15.33
CA CYS A 35 35.54 -0.91 -14.10
C CYS A 35 36.81 -1.28 -13.33
N LYS A 36 37.72 -0.31 -13.21
CA LYS A 36 38.96 -0.40 -12.40
C LYS A 36 38.81 0.16 -10.98
N GLY A 37 37.70 0.85 -10.67
CA GLY A 37 37.46 1.44 -9.36
C GLY A 37 37.06 0.40 -8.31
N SER A 38 37.43 0.65 -7.05
CA SER A 38 36.93 -0.11 -5.90
C SER A 38 35.45 0.19 -5.64
N ARG A 39 34.73 -0.76 -5.05
CA ARG A 39 33.31 -0.59 -4.69
C ARG A 39 33.19 0.39 -3.52
N PRO A 40 32.62 1.60 -3.72
CA PRO A 40 32.45 2.53 -2.61
C PRO A 40 31.45 1.97 -1.62
N TYR A 41 31.79 2.02 -0.33
CA TYR A 41 30.83 1.72 0.72
C TYR A 41 29.90 2.91 0.87
N ILE A 42 28.65 2.76 0.45
CA ILE A 42 27.61 3.75 0.69
C ILE A 42 26.82 3.28 1.91
N SER A 43 26.95 4.03 3.02
CA SER A 43 26.12 3.80 4.19
C SER A 43 24.66 3.99 3.80
N ARG A 44 23.85 2.94 3.98
CA ARG A 44 22.40 3.06 3.84
C ARG A 44 21.90 3.67 5.16
N PRO A 45 21.33 4.88 5.15
CA PRO A 45 20.88 5.50 6.38
C PRO A 45 19.77 4.64 6.99
N SER A 46 19.82 4.46 8.30
CA SER A 46 18.81 3.71 9.04
C SER A 46 17.43 4.38 8.91
N ARG A 47 16.35 3.62 9.17
CA ARG A 47 14.98 4.16 9.07
C ARG A 47 14.80 5.38 9.99
N THR A 48 15.44 5.40 11.15
CA THR A 48 15.40 6.51 12.11
C THR A 48 16.16 7.73 11.57
N GLU A 49 17.37 7.55 11.06
CA GLU A 49 18.15 8.63 10.40
C GLU A 49 17.41 9.24 9.19
N GLN A 50 16.57 8.46 8.51
CA GLN A 50 15.74 8.99 7.43
C GLN A 50 14.63 9.91 7.94
N LEU A 51 14.01 9.58 9.08
CA LEU A 51 12.92 10.36 9.67
C LEU A 51 13.39 11.66 10.32
N GLU A 52 14.64 11.70 10.80
CA GLU A 52 15.26 12.89 11.41
C GLU A 52 15.57 14.01 10.41
N LYS A 53 15.50 13.74 9.09
CA LYS A 53 15.76 14.76 8.08
C LYS A 53 14.70 15.87 8.13
N PRO A 54 15.10 17.15 8.24
CA PRO A 54 14.16 18.26 8.44
C PRO A 54 13.12 18.38 7.32
N LYS A 55 13.54 18.17 6.07
CA LYS A 55 12.67 18.18 4.88
C LYS A 55 11.60 17.08 4.89
N LEU A 56 11.87 15.94 5.52
CA LEU A 56 10.90 14.85 5.64
C LEU A 56 9.98 15.10 6.84
N ALA A 57 10.51 15.64 7.93
CA ALA A 57 9.71 16.05 9.09
C ALA A 57 8.68 17.13 8.73
N GLU A 58 9.05 18.14 7.94
CA GLU A 58 8.13 19.17 7.44
C GLU A 58 7.00 18.56 6.60
N LYS A 59 7.33 17.71 5.62
CA LYS A 59 6.34 17.00 4.81
C LYS A 59 5.43 16.10 5.64
N MET A 60 5.94 15.50 6.72
CA MET A 60 5.12 14.73 7.64
C MET A 60 4.20 15.64 8.45
N ARG A 61 4.69 16.76 8.96
CA ARG A 61 3.89 17.76 9.67
C ARG A 61 2.79 18.36 8.79
N GLU A 62 3.09 18.68 7.53
CA GLU A 62 2.10 19.14 6.55
C GLU A 62 1.02 18.09 6.30
N LYS A 63 1.41 16.83 6.09
CA LYS A 63 0.46 15.71 5.92
C LYS A 63 -0.40 15.49 7.16
N LEU A 64 0.19 15.64 8.34
CA LEU A 64 -0.50 15.54 9.63
C LEU A 64 -1.40 16.76 9.90
N ALA A 65 -1.11 17.93 9.33
CA ALA A 65 -1.95 19.11 9.43
C ALA A 65 -3.14 19.08 8.45
N ILE A 66 -2.97 18.47 7.28
CA ILE A 66 -4.02 18.32 6.26
C ILE A 66 -5.01 17.20 6.63
N ALA A 67 -4.53 16.16 7.32
CA ALA A 67 -5.41 15.24 8.03
C ALA A 67 -5.90 15.95 9.32
N GLY A 68 -7.04 16.61 9.26
CA GLY A 68 -7.64 17.34 10.40
C GLY A 68 -7.63 16.57 11.73
N PRO A 69 -7.84 17.28 12.85
CA PRO A 69 -7.16 17.11 14.14
C PRO A 69 -7.01 15.64 14.54
N GLY A 70 -5.91 15.02 14.10
CA GLY A 70 -5.41 13.76 14.65
C GLY A 70 -4.53 14.08 15.85
N PRO A 71 -4.67 13.36 16.98
CA PRO A 71 -4.04 13.75 18.22
C PRO A 71 -2.52 13.66 18.11
N ALA A 72 -1.86 14.71 18.61
CA ALA A 72 -0.42 14.78 18.81
C ALA A 72 0.08 13.55 19.62
N PRO A 73 1.31 13.05 19.35
CA PRO A 73 1.89 11.96 20.12
C PRO A 73 2.24 12.48 21.52
N GLY A 74 1.29 12.42 22.45
CA GLY A 74 1.50 12.88 23.83
C GLY A 74 0.27 13.17 24.69
N SER A 75 -0.96 12.94 24.23
CA SER A 75 -2.14 13.10 25.10
C SER A 75 -2.71 11.75 25.54
N SER A 76 -2.62 11.56 26.85
CA SER A 76 -3.12 10.45 27.64
C SER A 76 -4.59 10.13 27.39
N SER A 77 -4.88 8.83 27.32
CA SER A 77 -6.15 8.15 27.51
C SER A 77 -7.18 8.88 28.39
N ALA A 78 -8.18 9.52 27.78
CA ALA A 78 -9.58 9.51 28.22
C ALA A 78 -10.43 10.38 27.27
N ALA A 79 -11.48 9.80 26.68
CA ALA A 79 -12.64 10.52 26.13
C ALA A 79 -12.52 11.26 24.77
N ALA A 80 -11.96 10.63 23.73
CA ALA A 80 -12.32 10.98 22.36
C ALA A 80 -12.77 9.72 21.61
N LYS A 81 -14.08 9.59 21.34
CA LYS A 81 -14.62 8.50 20.50
C LYS A 81 -13.97 8.60 19.12
N GLY A 82 -13.12 7.64 18.82
CA GLY A 82 -12.24 7.69 17.66
C GLY A 82 -13.02 7.49 16.35
N THR A 83 -12.33 7.70 15.24
CA THR A 83 -12.77 7.18 13.92
C THR A 83 -12.98 5.67 13.95
N ALA A 84 -12.26 4.94 14.81
CA ALA A 84 -12.42 3.50 15.03
C ALA A 84 -13.84 3.11 15.47
N ASP A 85 -14.43 3.84 16.42
CA ASP A 85 -15.78 3.56 16.94
C ASP A 85 -16.85 3.76 15.86
N LYS A 86 -16.68 4.80 15.02
CA LYS A 86 -17.57 5.08 13.87
C LYS A 86 -17.52 3.96 12.82
N ILE A 87 -16.34 3.39 12.58
CA ILE A 87 -16.16 2.28 11.63
C ILE A 87 -16.82 1.00 12.17
N LEU A 88 -16.68 0.73 13.46
CA LEU A 88 -17.30 -0.44 14.10
C LEU A 88 -18.83 -0.34 14.10
N GLU A 89 -19.38 0.82 14.47
CA GLU A 89 -20.84 1.04 14.49
C GLU A 89 -21.46 0.90 13.09
N HIS A 90 -20.79 1.39 12.04
CA HIS A 90 -21.25 1.23 10.66
C HIS A 90 -21.32 -0.25 10.24
N LYS A 91 -20.26 -1.02 10.54
CA LYS A 91 -20.21 -2.46 10.21
C LYS A 91 -21.26 -3.26 10.99
N GLU A 92 -21.51 -2.91 12.24
CA GLU A 92 -22.55 -3.58 13.04
C GLU A 92 -23.96 -3.28 12.50
N LYS A 93 -24.24 -2.03 12.13
CA LYS A 93 -25.51 -1.65 11.48
C LYS A 93 -25.71 -2.38 10.16
N GLU A 94 -24.65 -2.58 9.38
CA GLU A 94 -24.70 -3.34 8.12
C GLU A 94 -25.06 -4.82 8.37
N ARG A 95 -24.39 -5.47 9.33
CA ARG A 95 -24.72 -6.85 9.73
C ARG A 95 -26.13 -6.99 10.27
N GLU A 96 -26.63 -6.00 11.01
CA GLU A 96 -28.00 -6.03 11.53
C GLU A 96 -29.03 -5.88 10.39
N ARG A 97 -28.78 -5.00 9.41
CA ARG A 97 -29.60 -4.85 8.20
C ARG A 97 -29.62 -6.15 7.38
N GLU A 98 -28.48 -6.81 7.23
CA GLU A 98 -28.37 -8.10 6.54
C GLU A 98 -29.15 -9.20 7.27
N LYS A 99 -28.99 -9.32 8.60
CA LYS A 99 -29.78 -10.26 9.43
C LYS A 99 -31.28 -10.00 9.35
N LYS A 100 -31.71 -8.73 9.33
CA LYS A 100 -33.12 -8.37 9.15
C LYS A 100 -33.61 -8.75 7.75
N ARG A 101 -32.79 -8.54 6.72
CA ARG A 101 -33.11 -8.92 5.33
C ARG A 101 -33.22 -10.44 5.17
N THR A 102 -32.28 -11.21 5.72
CA THR A 102 -32.33 -12.68 5.67
C THR A 102 -33.49 -13.24 6.47
N ARG A 103 -33.74 -12.76 7.69
CA ARG A 103 -34.92 -13.14 8.48
C ARG A 103 -36.23 -12.83 7.77
N ARG A 104 -36.33 -11.66 7.11
CA ARG A 104 -37.50 -11.27 6.33
C ARG A 104 -37.69 -12.15 5.09
N CYS A 105 -36.59 -12.50 4.40
CA CYS A 105 -36.61 -13.42 3.26
C CYS A 105 -37.09 -14.82 3.68
N VAL A 106 -36.55 -15.36 4.78
CA VAL A 106 -36.96 -16.65 5.35
C VAL A 106 -38.43 -16.62 5.75
N PHE A 107 -38.91 -15.54 6.39
CA PHE A 107 -40.31 -15.39 6.78
C PHE A 107 -41.26 -15.35 5.57
N ILE A 108 -40.90 -14.61 4.52
CA ILE A 108 -41.68 -14.55 3.28
C ILE A 108 -41.69 -15.92 2.58
N TYR A 109 -40.53 -16.58 2.49
CA TYR A 109 -40.41 -17.90 1.87
C TYR A 109 -41.26 -18.96 2.60
N MET A 110 -41.24 -18.95 3.93
CA MET A 110 -42.01 -19.89 4.75
C MET A 110 -43.52 -19.60 4.72
N GLY A 111 -43.92 -18.32 4.67
CA GLY A 111 -45.32 -17.91 4.52
C GLY A 111 -45.91 -18.28 3.15
N CYS A 112 -45.16 -18.11 2.05
CA CYS A 112 -45.57 -18.55 0.71
C CYS A 112 -45.64 -20.08 0.58
N ALA A 113 -44.79 -20.83 1.30
CA ALA A 113 -44.84 -22.29 1.31
C ALA A 113 -46.07 -22.84 2.07
N PHE A 114 -46.54 -22.12 3.09
CA PHE A 114 -47.72 -22.50 3.87
C PHE A 114 -49.03 -22.27 3.09
N THR A 115 -49.17 -21.12 2.42
CA THR A 115 -50.37 -20.81 1.62
C THR A 115 -50.51 -21.67 0.35
N ARG A 116 -49.41 -22.18 -0.21
CA ARG A 116 -49.44 -23.16 -1.31
C ARG A 116 -49.87 -24.56 -0.90
N ARG A 117 -49.83 -24.91 0.40
CA ARG A 117 -50.24 -26.24 0.90
C ARG A 117 -51.71 -26.31 1.30
N THR A 118 -52.36 -25.18 1.53
CA THR A 118 -53.76 -25.09 1.99
C THR A 118 -54.75 -24.84 0.85
N TRP A 119 -54.29 -24.82 -0.40
CA TRP A 119 -55.09 -24.77 -1.62
C TRP A 119 -54.78 -26.02 -2.46
N ASN A 120 -55.30 -27.16 -2.01
CA ASN A 120 -55.61 -28.35 -2.82
C ASN A 120 -56.82 -29.02 -2.17
#